data_AF-A0A940ATT9-F1
#
_entry.id   AF-A0A940ATT9-F1
#
_cell.length_a   1.000
_cell.length_b   1.000
_cell.length_c   1.000
_cell.angle_alpha   90.00
_cell.angle_beta   90.00
_cell.angle_gamma   90.00
#
_symmetry.space_group_name_H-M   'P 1'
#
loop_
_entity.id
_entity.type
_entity.pdbx_description
1 polymer ?
#
loop_
_entity_poly.entity_id
_entity_poly.type
_entity_poly.pdbx_seq_one_letter_code
_entity_poly.pdbx_strand_id
1 'polypeptide(L)'
;MEKENLTILAFKNTSAELLVEGIDFPPVFLPSDKTKDSEIAKTEIEKSSVVICFGQKPQIKNKICLELIAKNQDEIISTNFKIDSFKKQLEQNNILYSEIGNYLMKVNNSLRLNH
;
A
#
# COMPACT_ATOMS: atom_id res chain seq x y z
N MET A 1 24.14 -9.83 -0.17
CA MET A 1 22.93 -9.08 -0.55
C MET A 1 22.88 -7.87 0.36
N GLU A 2 23.12 -6.67 -0.17
CA GLU A 2 22.71 -5.47 0.57
C GLU A 2 21.22 -5.60 0.82
N LYS A 3 20.81 -5.53 2.09
CA LYS A 3 19.41 -5.49 2.47
C LYS A 3 18.83 -4.29 1.73
N GLU A 4 17.93 -4.49 0.76
CA GLU A 4 17.15 -3.39 0.19
C GLU A 4 16.59 -2.58 1.36
N ASN A 5 16.80 -1.26 1.35
CA ASN A 5 16.42 -0.42 2.48
C ASN A 5 14.89 -0.31 2.50
N LEU A 6 14.25 -1.21 3.24
CA LEU A 6 12.81 -1.31 3.40
C LEU A 6 12.36 -0.42 4.55
N THR A 7 11.47 0.53 4.25
CA THR A 7 10.75 1.30 5.26
C THR A 7 9.31 0.81 5.35
N ILE A 8 8.87 0.54 6.57
CA ILE A 8 7.46 0.33 6.89
C ILE A 8 6.91 1.62 7.48
N LEU A 9 5.90 2.20 6.84
CA LEU A 9 5.13 3.33 7.38
C LEU A 9 3.79 2.84 7.93
N ALA A 10 3.37 3.30 9.10
CA ALA A 10 2.06 2.94 9.66
C ALA A 10 1.43 4.12 10.39
N PHE A 11 0.12 4.31 10.26
CA PHE A 11 -0.60 5.34 11.02
C PHE A 11 -0.74 4.95 12.49
N LYS A 12 -0.27 5.83 13.37
CA LYS A 12 -0.37 5.70 14.83
C LYS A 12 -1.83 5.77 15.30
N ASN A 13 -2.13 5.09 16.39
CA ASN A 13 -3.46 4.95 17.00
C ASN A 13 -4.49 4.34 16.06
N THR A 14 -4.04 3.48 15.14
CA THR A 14 -4.92 2.74 14.21
C THR A 14 -4.60 1.26 14.25
N SER A 15 -5.47 0.44 13.66
CA SER A 15 -5.19 -0.99 13.44
C SER A 15 -3.92 -1.27 12.63
N ALA A 16 -3.39 -0.28 11.90
CA ALA A 16 -2.11 -0.42 11.21
C ALA A 16 -0.93 -0.51 12.19
N GLU A 17 -0.98 0.18 13.34
CA GLU A 17 0.06 0.11 14.37
C GLU A 17 0.18 -1.30 14.95
N LEU A 18 -0.96 -1.90 15.32
CA LEU A 18 -1.02 -3.27 15.83
C LEU A 18 -0.53 -4.31 14.81
N LEU A 19 -0.77 -4.07 13.51
CA LEU A 19 -0.32 -4.96 12.44
C LEU A 19 1.20 -4.99 12.32
N VAL A 20 1.87 -3.87 12.61
CA VAL A 20 3.32 -3.73 12.42
C VAL A 20 4.15 -3.94 13.69
N GLU A 21 3.49 -3.99 14.86
CA GLU A 21 4.14 -4.12 16.18
C GLU A 21 4.96 -5.41 16.35
N GLY A 22 4.66 -6.45 15.57
CA GLY A 22 5.35 -7.75 15.61
C GLY A 22 6.32 -8.03 14.46
N ILE A 23 6.64 -7.04 13.63
CA ILE A 23 7.50 -7.24 12.46
C ILE A 23 8.97 -6.98 12.84
N ASP A 24 9.90 -7.81 12.36
CA ASP A 24 11.36 -7.66 12.57
C ASP A 24 11.98 -6.38 11.96
N PHE A 25 11.16 -5.54 11.33
CA PHE A 25 11.55 -4.27 10.73
C PHE A 25 10.91 -3.13 11.52
N PRO A 26 11.70 -2.22 12.12
CA PRO A 26 11.15 -1.14 12.92
C PRO A 26 10.30 -0.21 12.04
N PRO A 27 8.99 -0.07 12.32
CA PRO A 27 8.13 0.82 11.56
C PRO A 27 8.37 2.29 11.93
N VAL A 28 8.14 3.19 10.98
CA VAL A 28 8.05 4.62 11.22
C VAL A 28 6.56 4.98 11.33
N PHE A 29 6.19 5.52 12.49
CA PHE A 29 4.80 5.85 12.77
C PHE A 29 4.41 7.25 12.30
N LEU A 30 3.33 7.33 11.54
CA LEU A 30 2.73 8.57 11.05
C LEU A 30 1.67 9.06 12.07
N PRO A 31 1.78 10.31 12.58
CA PRO A 31 0.88 10.84 13.61
C PRO A 31 -0.58 11.08 13.18
N SER A 32 -0.96 10.83 11.92
CA SER A 32 -2.28 11.19 11.37
C SER A 32 -2.51 12.71 11.29
N ASP A 33 -1.43 13.46 11.09
CA ASP A 33 -1.42 14.89 10.81
C ASP A 33 -0.88 15.08 9.39
N LYS A 34 -1.73 15.53 8.47
CA LYS A 34 -1.42 15.57 7.03
C LYS A 34 -0.07 16.24 6.71
N THR A 35 0.26 17.33 7.41
CA THR A 35 1.50 18.08 7.17
C THR A 35 2.69 17.29 7.69
N LYS A 36 2.64 16.85 8.95
CA LYS A 36 3.73 16.08 9.57
C LYS A 36 3.94 14.72 8.90
N ASP A 37 2.85 14.04 8.57
CA ASP A 37 2.88 12.76 7.87
C ASP A 37 3.59 12.91 6.51
N SER A 38 3.33 14.00 5.79
CA SER A 38 3.98 14.27 4.52
C SER A 38 5.48 14.55 4.68
N GLU A 39 5.88 15.29 5.70
CA GLU A 39 7.30 15.59 5.99
C GLU A 39 8.08 14.32 6.35
N ILE A 40 7.50 13.49 7.22
CA ILE A 40 8.06 12.20 7.61
C ILE A 40 8.14 11.27 6.40
N ALA A 41 7.03 11.08 5.67
CA ALA A 41 6.99 10.18 4.52
C ALA A 41 8.01 10.59 3.44
N LYS A 42 8.14 11.89 3.15
CA LYS A 42 9.13 12.38 2.19
C LYS A 42 10.56 12.02 2.61
N THR A 43 10.89 12.25 3.88
CA THR A 43 12.22 11.97 4.44
C THR A 43 12.55 10.47 4.37
N GLU A 44 11.58 9.60 4.62
CA GLU A 44 11.78 8.15 4.57
C GLU A 44 11.84 7.62 3.13
N ILE A 45 11.01 8.15 2.23
CA ILE A 45 11.02 7.76 0.81
C ILE A 45 12.38 8.08 0.16
N GLU A 46 12.99 9.22 0.46
CA GLU A 46 14.29 9.63 -0.10
C GLU A 46 15.45 8.69 0.30
N LYS A 47 15.31 7.95 1.41
CA LYS A 47 16.35 7.07 1.95
C LYS A 47 16.14 5.61 1.60
N SER A 48 14.98 5.25 1.06
CA SER A 48 14.52 3.86 1.01
C SER A 48 14.33 3.37 -0.42
N SER A 49 14.71 2.11 -0.64
CA SER A 49 14.52 1.44 -1.93
C SER A 49 13.09 0.94 -2.09
N VAL A 50 12.47 0.55 -0.97
CA VAL A 50 11.10 0.05 -0.92
C VAL A 50 10.39 0.68 0.27
N VAL A 51 9.19 1.18 0.05
CA VAL A 51 8.32 1.70 1.11
C VAL A 51 7.00 0.94 1.08
N ILE A 52 6.61 0.38 2.21
CA ILE A 52 5.30 -0.26 2.41
C ILE A 52 4.54 0.56 3.44
N CYS A 53 3.36 1.05 3.06
CA CYS A 53 2.52 1.86 3.92
C CYS A 53 1.29 1.08 4.39
N PHE A 54 1.03 1.08 5.69
CA PHE A 54 -0.16 0.51 6.30
C PHE A 54 -1.07 1.61 6.83
N GLY A 55 -2.36 1.48 6.51
CA GLY A 55 -3.41 2.36 7.00
C GLY A 55 -4.70 1.60 7.26
N GLN A 56 -5.55 2.18 8.09
CA GLN A 56 -6.84 1.60 8.42
C GLN A 56 -7.90 2.00 7.39
N LYS A 57 -8.64 1.01 6.88
CA LYS A 57 -9.91 1.21 6.17
C LYS A 57 -11.06 0.66 7.00
N PRO A 58 -11.81 1.49 7.75
CA PRO A 58 -12.83 1.01 8.69
C PRO A 58 -13.92 0.10 8.08
N GLN A 59 -14.20 0.28 6.79
CA GLN A 59 -15.20 -0.51 6.07
C GLN A 59 -14.69 -1.89 5.61
N ILE A 60 -13.37 -2.11 5.65
CA ILE A 60 -12.74 -3.37 5.29
C ILE A 60 -12.47 -4.16 6.56
N LYS A 61 -13.17 -5.28 6.73
CA LYS A 61 -13.06 -6.15 7.92
C LYS A 61 -12.51 -7.52 7.52
N ASN A 62 -11.69 -8.10 8.39
CA ASN A 62 -11.16 -9.47 8.28
C ASN A 62 -10.41 -9.77 6.95
N LYS A 63 -9.80 -8.74 6.34
CA LYS A 63 -9.01 -8.88 5.11
C LYS A 63 -8.06 -7.69 4.93
N ILE A 64 -7.03 -7.87 4.13
CA ILE A 64 -6.11 -6.81 3.69
C ILE A 64 -6.67 -6.14 2.43
N CYS A 65 -6.49 -4.84 2.30
CA CYS A 65 -6.80 -4.12 1.07
C CYS A 65 -5.50 -3.71 0.37
N LEU A 66 -5.29 -4.18 -0.85
CA LEU A 66 -4.17 -3.80 -1.71
C LEU A 66 -4.54 -2.54 -2.49
N GLU A 67 -3.83 -1.45 -2.21
CA GLU A 67 -3.93 -0.20 -2.98
C GLU A 67 -2.98 -0.28 -4.17
N LEU A 68 -3.53 -0.43 -5.37
CA LEU A 68 -2.74 -0.53 -6.59
C LEU A 68 -2.46 0.83 -7.22
N ILE A 69 -3.28 1.83 -6.88
CA ILE A 69 -3.28 3.15 -7.49
C ILE A 69 -3.51 4.21 -6.42
N ALA A 70 -2.68 5.24 -6.41
CA ALA A 70 -2.95 6.52 -5.75
C ALA A 70 -3.45 7.53 -6.78
N LYS A 71 -4.47 8.33 -6.41
CA LYS A 71 -5.04 9.37 -7.28
C LYS A 71 -5.01 10.72 -6.57
N ASN A 72 -4.52 11.74 -7.26
CA ASN A 72 -4.61 13.13 -6.84
C ASN A 72 -5.09 13.99 -8.02
N GLN A 73 -6.36 14.40 -8.01
CA GLN A 73 -7.00 15.07 -9.14
C GLN A 73 -6.86 14.24 -10.44
N ASP A 74 -6.11 14.73 -11.42
CA ASP A 74 -5.86 14.04 -12.69
C ASP A 74 -4.61 13.16 -12.67
N GLU A 75 -3.81 13.25 -11.61
CA GLU A 75 -2.61 12.43 -11.44
C GLU A 75 -2.97 11.04 -10.89
N ILE A 76 -2.42 10.02 -11.54
CA ILE A 76 -2.59 8.61 -11.18
C ILE A 76 -1.20 7.99 -11.09
N ILE A 77 -0.87 7.46 -9.93
CA ILE A 77 0.40 6.75 -9.68
C ILE A 77 0.07 5.30 -9.35
N SER A 78 0.59 4.37 -10.13
CA SER A 78 0.46 2.93 -9.86
C SER A 78 1.58 2.46 -8.95
N THR A 79 1.28 1.50 -8.07
CA THR A 79 2.32 0.81 -7.30
C THR A 79 3.27 0.07 -8.25
N ASN A 80 4.56 0.10 -7.94
CA ASN A 80 5.59 -0.70 -8.62
C ASN A 80 5.89 -2.02 -7.87
N PHE A 81 5.14 -2.32 -6.80
CA PHE A 81 5.32 -3.52 -6.01
C PHE A 81 4.92 -4.79 -6.80
N LYS A 82 5.58 -5.91 -6.53
CA LYS A 82 5.30 -7.21 -7.21
C LYS A 82 4.02 -7.85 -6.68
N ILE A 83 2.88 -7.24 -7.01
CA ILE A 83 1.56 -7.55 -6.47
C ILE A 83 1.16 -9.02 -6.68
N ASP A 84 1.40 -9.60 -7.86
CA ASP A 84 1.03 -11.00 -8.12
C ASP A 84 1.80 -11.99 -7.23
N SER A 85 3.07 -11.70 -6.94
CA SER A 85 3.85 -12.52 -6.01
C SER A 85 3.30 -12.38 -4.59
N PHE A 86 2.90 -11.16 -4.19
CA PHE A 86 2.36 -10.92 -2.87
C PHE A 86 0.99 -11.59 -2.67
N LYS A 87 0.12 -11.54 -3.68
CA LYS A 87 -1.17 -12.25 -3.68
C LYS A 87 -1.01 -13.74 -3.43
N LYS A 88 -0.08 -14.39 -4.14
CA LYS A 88 0.24 -15.80 -3.91
C LYS A 88 0.68 -16.07 -2.48
N GLN A 89 1.47 -15.18 -1.87
CA GLN A 89 1.87 -15.31 -0.47
C GLN A 89 0.66 -15.17 0.47
N LEU A 90 -0.26 -14.23 0.22
CA LEU A 90 -1.48 -14.08 1.01
C LEU A 90 -2.35 -15.34 0.92
N GLU A 91 -2.53 -15.88 -0.28
CA GLU A 91 -3.29 -17.12 -0.53
C GLU A 91 -2.69 -18.33 0.20
N GLN A 92 -1.37 -18.50 0.12
CA GLN A 92 -0.64 -19.58 0.81
C GLN A 92 -0.80 -19.52 2.34
N ASN A 93 -1.02 -18.32 2.88
CA ASN A 93 -1.19 -18.10 4.32
C ASN A 93 -2.67 -17.95 4.73
N ASN A 94 -3.62 -18.25 3.84
CA ASN A 94 -5.06 -18.09 4.09
C ASN A 94 -5.47 -16.67 4.51
N ILE A 95 -4.75 -15.66 4.04
CA ILE A 95 -5.06 -14.25 4.31
C ILE A 95 -5.98 -13.73 3.21
N LEU A 96 -7.21 -13.37 3.59
CA LEU A 96 -8.16 -12.75 2.68
C LEU A 96 -7.67 -11.37 2.26
N TYR A 97 -7.86 -11.03 0.98
CA TYR A 97 -7.54 -9.71 0.46
C TYR A 97 -8.55 -9.21 -0.57
N SER A 98 -8.52 -7.90 -0.80
CA SER A 98 -9.22 -7.23 -1.91
C SER A 98 -8.31 -6.19 -2.56
N GLU A 99 -8.63 -5.79 -3.79
CA GLU A 99 -7.84 -4.81 -4.54
C GLU A 99 -8.66 -3.56 -4.83
N ILE A 100 -7.99 -2.40 -4.79
CA ILE A 100 -8.53 -1.13 -5.24
C ILE A 100 -7.59 -0.57 -6.30
N GLY A 101 -8.16 -0.15 -7.43
CA GLY A 101 -7.42 0.39 -8.59
C GLY A 101 -7.71 -0.33 -9.92
N ASN A 102 -8.24 -1.56 -9.89
CA ASN A 102 -8.46 -2.35 -11.11
C ASN A 102 -9.72 -2.00 -11.94
N TYR A 103 -10.50 -0.97 -11.56
CA TYR A 103 -11.72 -0.61 -12.27
C TYR A 103 -11.49 0.19 -13.58
N LEU A 104 -10.32 0.78 -13.80
CA LEU A 104 -10.10 1.67 -14.96
C LEU A 104 -9.50 0.97 -16.19
N MET A 105 -8.78 -0.14 -16.05
CA MET A 105 -8.20 -0.83 -17.23
C MET A 105 -9.22 -1.70 -17.99
N LYS A 106 -10.28 -2.18 -17.33
CA LYS A 106 -11.30 -2.98 -18.04
C LYS A 106 -12.21 -2.14 -18.93
N VAL A 107 -12.41 -0.85 -18.63
CA VAL A 107 -13.28 0.03 -19.44
C VAL A 107 -12.62 0.42 -20.78
N ASN A 108 -11.29 0.53 -20.82
CA ASN A 108 -10.57 0.92 -22.04
C ASN A 108 -10.41 -0.21 -23.06
N ASN A 109 -10.54 -1.48 -22.67
CA ASN A 109 -10.50 -2.61 -23.60
C ASN A 109 -11.89 -3.01 -24.14
N SER A 110 -12.98 -2.54 -23.54
CA SER A 110 -14.35 -2.74 -24.05
C SER A 110 -14.78 -1.71 -25.12
N LEU A 111 -13.97 -0.68 -25.38
CA LEU A 111 -14.28 0.40 -26.35
C LEU A 111 -13.45 0.33 -27.65
N ARG A 112 -12.73 -0.77 -27.93
CA ARG A 112 -11.93 -0.94 -29.16
C ARG A 112 -12.25 -2.20 -29.98
N LEU A 113 -13.49 -2.68 -29.92
CA LEU A 113 -14.02 -3.65 -30.87
C LEU A 113 -15.36 -3.14 -31.39
N ASN A 114 -15.30 -2.14 -32.25
CA ASN A 114 -16.33 -1.78 -33.24
C ASN A 114 -15.79 -0.59 -34.02
N HIS A 115 -14.99 -0.86 -35.06
CA HIS A 115 -14.93 -0.12 -36.33
C HIS A 115 -14.07 -0.92 -37.31
#